data_AF-A0A6V7I689-F1
#
_entry.id   AF-A0A6V7I689-F1
#
_cell.length_a   1.000
_cell.length_b   1.000
_cell.length_c   1.000
_cell.angle_alpha   90.00
_cell.angle_beta   90.00
_cell.angle_gamma   90.00
#
_symmetry.space_group_name_H-M   'P 1'
#
loop_
_entity.id
_entity.type
_entity.pdbx_description
1 polymer ?
#
loop_
_entity_poly.entity_id
_entity_poly.type
_entity_poly.pdbx_seq_one_letter_code
_entity_poly.pdbx_strand_id
1 'polypeptide(L)' 'LAADVGKAGGEREFTGLGNCLTKIFKSDGLVGLYRGFGVSVQGIIIYRASYFGFYDTARGMLPDPKKTPFLVSWGIAQ' A
#
# COMPACT_ATOMS: atom_id res chain seq x y z
N LEU A 1 10.37 -5.07 3.33
CA LEU A 1 10.01 -6.16 4.28
C LEU A 1 10.40 -7.57 3.78
N ALA A 2 11.03 -7.73 2.60
CA ALA A 2 11.20 -9.03 1.93
C ALA A 2 12.63 -9.60 1.95
N ALA A 3 13.59 -8.98 2.64
CA ALA A 3 15.00 -9.39 2.52
C ALA A 3 15.31 -10.80 3.08
N ASP A 4 14.50 -11.32 4.01
CA ASP A 4 14.72 -12.63 4.66
C ASP A 4 13.74 -13.74 4.26
N VAL A 5 12.75 -13.46 3.42
CA VAL A 5 11.80 -14.48 2.93
C VAL A 5 12.51 -15.32 1.85
N GLY A 6 13.39 -16.22 2.28
CA GLY A 6 14.08 -17.15 1.38
C GLY A 6 15.40 -17.72 1.89
N LYS A 7 16.09 -17.06 2.84
CA LYS A 7 17.35 -17.58 3.38
C LYS A 7 17.08 -18.76 4.32
N ALA A 8 17.75 -19.90 4.13
CA ALA A 8 17.61 -21.08 4.97
C ALA A 8 18.70 -21.14 6.06
N GLY A 9 18.30 -21.43 7.30
CA GLY A 9 19.14 -22.07 8.33
C GLY A 9 20.18 -21.23 9.08
N GLY A 10 20.86 -20.25 8.46
CA GLY A 10 21.99 -19.56 9.11
C GLY A 10 22.03 -18.03 9.02
N GLU A 11 21.28 -17.44 8.08
CA GLU A 11 21.43 -16.03 7.70
C GLU A 11 20.08 -15.29 7.69
N ARG A 12 19.07 -15.81 8.41
CA ARG A 12 17.79 -15.13 8.61
C ARG A 12 17.91 -14.10 9.72
N GLU A 13 17.68 -12.84 9.41
CA GLU A 13 17.65 -11.77 10.42
C GLU A 13 16.48 -11.95 11.40
N PHE A 14 15.39 -12.56 10.93
CA PHE A 14 14.17 -12.85 11.68
C PHE A 14 13.65 -14.26 11.40
N THR A 15 13.37 -15.03 12.45
CA THR A 15 12.81 -16.39 12.33
C THR A 15 11.30 -16.43 12.09
N GLY A 16 10.63 -15.27 12.19
CA GLY A 16 9.20 -15.11 11.96
C GLY A 16 8.69 -13.71 12.37
N LEU A 17 7.40 -13.45 12.13
CA LEU A 17 6.73 -12.18 12.45
C LEU A 17 6.84 -11.81 13.94
N GLY A 18 6.60 -12.77 14.84
CA GLY A 18 6.70 -12.55 16.29
C GLY A 18 8.12 -12.20 16.74
N ASN A 19 9.13 -12.90 16.23
CA ASN A 19 10.54 -12.59 16.52
C ASN A 19 10.93 -11.21 15.96
N CYS A 20 10.45 -10.86 14.77
CA CYS A 20 10.65 -9.54 14.17
C CYS A 20 10.09 -8.40 15.03
N LEU A 21 8.82 -8.49 15.42
CA LEU A 21 8.18 -7.50 16.29
C LEU A 21 8.92 -7.37 17.62
N THR A 22 9.28 -8.49 18.25
CA THR A 22 9.96 -8.48 19.56
C THR A 22 11.37 -7.90 19.45
N LYS A 23 12.11 -8.22 18.37
CA LYS A 23 13.48 -7.73 18.14
C LYS A 23 13.48 -6.23 17.85
N ILE A 24 12.58 -5.74 17.00
CA ILE A 24 12.41 -4.29 16.72
C ILE A 24 11.95 -3.54 17.96
N PHE A 25 11.00 -4.10 18.72
CA PHE A 25 10.54 -3.47 19.96
C PHE A 25 11.65 -3.37 21.01
N LYS A 26 12.55 -4.37 21.08
CA LYS A 26 13.72 -4.33 21.96
C LYS A 26 14.83 -3.40 21.48
N SER A 27 15.06 -3.27 20.17
CA SER A 27 16.12 -2.41 19.62
C SER A 27 15.72 -0.94 19.53
N ASP A 28 14.54 -0.66 18.99
CA ASP A 28 14.09 0.67 18.57
C ASP A 28 12.79 1.13 19.27
N GLY A 29 12.21 0.28 20.13
CA GLY A 29 11.00 0.59 20.86
C GLY A 29 9.76 0.75 19.98
N LEU A 30 8.75 1.44 20.53
CA LEU A 30 7.51 1.77 19.81
C LEU A 30 7.77 2.67 18.59
N VAL A 31 8.73 3.59 18.68
CA VAL A 31 9.05 4.50 17.57
C VAL A 31 9.60 3.74 16.36
N GLY A 32 10.42 2.71 16.60
CA GLY A 32 10.93 1.81 15.55
C GLY A 32 9.83 1.12 14.75
N LEU A 33 8.75 0.70 15.41
CA LEU A 33 7.61 0.05 14.77
C LEU A 33 6.81 0.99 13.86
N TYR A 34 6.79 2.30 14.16
CA TYR A 34 6.08 3.31 13.37
C TYR A 34 7.00 4.13 12.44
N ARG A 35 8.30 3.78 12.31
CA ARG A 35 9.19 4.43 11.34
C ARG A 35 8.65 4.24 9.93
N GLY A 36 8.34 5.36 9.27
CA GLY A 36 7.77 5.38 7.93
C GLY A 36 6.25 5.55 7.89
N PHE A 37 5.53 5.54 9.02
CA PHE A 37 4.08 5.74 9.03
C PHE A 37 3.66 7.06 8.34
N GLY A 38 4.39 8.16 8.59
CA GLY A 38 4.11 9.45 7.95
C GLY A 38 4.26 9.42 6.43
N VAL A 39 5.29 8.75 5.90
CA VAL A 39 5.47 8.63 4.43
C VAL A 39 4.42 7.69 3.82
N SER A 40 4.01 6.65 4.55
CA SER A 40 2.90 5.79 4.14
C SER A 40 1.57 6.56 4.06
N VAL A 41 1.28 7.43 5.04
CA VAL A 41 0.09 8.29 5.03
C VAL A 41 0.11 9.23 3.84
N GLN A 42 1.23 9.90 3.59
CA GLN A 42 1.40 10.77 2.41
C GLN A 42 1.18 9.99 1.10
N GLY A 43 1.71 8.75 1.01
CA GLY A 43 1.51 7.86 -0.12
C GLY A 43 0.04 7.50 -0.33
N ILE A 44 -0.72 7.21 0.73
CA ILE A 44 -2.16 6.92 0.65
C ILE A 44 -2.95 8.14 0.16
N ILE A 45 -2.60 9.34 0.63
CA ILE A 45 -3.24 10.58 0.20
C ILE A 45 -3.02 10.81 -1.29
N ILE A 46 -1.76 10.68 -1.76
CA ILE A 46 -1.42 10.84 -3.18
C ILE A 46 -2.12 9.77 -4.01
N TYR A 47 -2.12 8.51 -3.55
CA TYR A 47 -2.81 7.42 -4.23
C TYR A 47 -4.30 7.74 -4.40
N ARG A 48 -5.01 8.14 -3.35
CA ARG A 48 -6.42 8.52 -3.46
C ARG A 48 -6.63 9.76 -4.33
N ALA A 49 -5.78 10.77 -4.21
CA ALA A 49 -5.88 11.98 -5.04
C ALA A 49 -5.71 11.65 -6.53
N SER A 50 -4.72 10.83 -6.87
CA SER A 50 -4.52 10.36 -8.25
C SER A 50 -5.69 9.52 -8.74
N TYR A 51 -6.20 8.60 -7.92
CA TYR A 51 -7.33 7.75 -8.26
C TYR A 51 -8.59 8.56 -8.56
N PHE A 52 -8.96 9.50 -7.69
CA PHE A 52 -10.09 10.39 -7.93
C PHE A 52 -9.85 11.33 -9.11
N GLY A 53 -8.63 11.85 -9.29
CA GLY A 53 -8.27 12.70 -10.42
C GLY A 53 -8.38 11.97 -11.77
N PHE A 54 -7.88 10.73 -11.85
CA PHE A 54 -8.03 9.89 -13.03
C PHE A 54 -9.47 9.47 -13.26
N TYR A 55 -10.22 9.14 -12.20
CA TYR A 55 -11.64 8.80 -12.30
C TYR A 55 -12.47 9.96 -12.87
N ASP A 56 -12.24 11.18 -12.37
CA ASP A 56 -12.96 12.39 -12.82
C ASP A 56 -12.58 12.76 -14.26
N THR A 57 -11.29 12.66 -14.61
CA THR A 57 -10.80 12.88 -15.98
C THR A 57 -11.37 11.86 -16.96
N ALA A 58 -11.38 10.57 -16.58
CA ALA A 58 -11.94 9.50 -17.39
C ALA A 58 -13.46 9.65 -17.58
N ARG A 59 -14.19 10.12 -16.55
CA ARG A 59 -15.61 10.47 -16.68
C ARG A 59 -15.85 11.68 -17.57
N GLY A 60 -15.02 12.72 -17.47
CA GLY A 60 -15.15 13.96 -18.24
C GLY A 60 -14.83 13.81 -19.73
N MET A 61 -13.99 12.84 -20.10
CA MET A 61 -13.65 12.53 -21.50
C MET A 61 -14.65 11.60 -22.20
N LEU A 62 -15.69 11.11 -21.51
CA LEU A 62 -16.71 10.25 -22.11
C LEU A 62 -17.85 11.08 -22.73
N PRO A 63 -18.15 10.89 -24.03
CA PRO A 63 -19.12 11.72 -24.75
C PRO A 63 -20.60 11.43 -24.42
N ASP A 64 -20.95 10.32 -23.74
CA ASP A 64 -22.34 9.96 -23.43
C ASP A 64 -22.53 9.34 -22.03
N PRO A 65 -23.02 10.10 -21.02
CA PRO A 65 -23.18 9.64 -19.64
C PRO A 65 -24.30 8.59 -19.41
N LYS A 66 -25.10 8.23 -20.42
CA LYS A 66 -26.17 7.23 -20.33
C LYS A 66 -25.81 5.83 -20.88
N LYS A 67 -24.64 5.67 -21.52
CA LYS A 67 -24.18 4.40 -22.11
C LYS A 67 -22.85 3.90 -21.55
N THR A 68 -22.43 4.33 -20.37
CA THR A 68 -21.31 3.69 -19.68
C THR A 68 -21.77 2.34 -19.14
N PRO A 69 -21.29 1.20 -19.70
CA PRO A 69 -21.66 -0.11 -19.20
C PRO A 69 -21.23 -0.22 -17.74
N PHE A 70 -22.03 -0.90 -16.90
CA PHE A 70 -21.70 -1.19 -15.51
C PHE A 70 -20.26 -1.72 -15.34
N LEU A 71 -19.76 -2.48 -16.32
CA LEU A 71 -18.39 -2.99 -16.43
C LEU A 71 -17.30 -1.91 -16.53
N VAL A 72 -17.56 -0.77 -17.17
CA VAL A 72 -16.59 0.34 -17.28
C VAL A 72 -16.55 1.12 -15.97
N SER A 73 -17.69 1.37 -15.33
CA SER A 73 -17.71 1.95 -13.98
C SER A 73 -17.08 1.02 -12.94
N TRP A 74 -17.27 -0.30 -13.06
CA TRP A 74 -16.65 -1.31 -12.20
C TRP A 74 -15.14 -1.46 -12.47
N GLY A 75 -14.70 -1.37 -13.72
CA GLY A 75 -13.29 -1.48 -14.10
C GLY A 75 -12.43 -0.25 -13.77
N ILE A 76 -13.03 0.95 -13.75
CA ILE A 76 -12.34 2.18 -13.27
C ILE A 76 -12.39 2.24 -11.73
N ALA A 77 -13.36 1.54 -11.11
CA ALA A 77 -13.54 1.53 -9.66
C ALA A 77 -12.61 0.56 -8.90
N GLN A 78 -11.82 -0.29 -9.57
CA GLN A 78 -10.93 -1.27 -8.93
C GLN A 78 -9.46 -0.88 -9.02
#